data_AF-A0A959QVT7-F1
#
_entry.id   AF-A0A959QVT7-F1
#
_cell.length_a   1.000
_cell.length_b   1.000
_cell.length_c   1.000
_cell.angle_alpha   90.00
_cell.angle_beta   90.00
_cell.angle_gamma   90.00
#
_symmetry.space_group_name_H-M   'P 1'
#
loop_
_entity.id
_entity.type
_entity.pdbx_description
1 polymer ?
#
loop_
_entity_poly.entity_id
_entity_poly.type
_entity_poly.pdbx_seq_one_letter_code
_entity_poly.pdbx_strand_id
1 'polypeptide(L)' 'MMNINQIQDNIIYTQATGTLTKEDYEKLLPVLKLLLEKHEKIRWLFSMEDFTGWEPVALWKDLQFDIKHVNDFEKIAM' A
#
# COMPACT_ATOMS: atom_id res chain seq x y z
N MET A 1 6.81 5.20 9.54
CA MET A 1 7.35 5.63 8.24
C MET A 1 7.19 4.52 7.23
N MET A 2 6.78 4.87 6.01
CA MET A 2 6.68 3.93 4.88
C MET A 2 7.60 4.35 3.75
N ASN A 3 8.35 3.38 3.21
CA ASN A 3 9.15 3.55 2.02
C ASN A 3 8.63 2.67 0.89
N ILE A 4 8.58 3.24 -0.32
CA ILE A 4 8.32 2.49 -1.56
C ILE A 4 9.68 2.13 -2.12
N ASN A 5 10.08 0.87 -1.93
CA ASN A 5 11.43 0.42 -2.21
C ASN A 5 11.60 -0.01 -3.67
N GLN A 6 10.58 -0.63 -4.26
CA GLN A 6 10.63 -1.07 -5.66
C GLN A 6 9.23 -1.12 -6.27
N ILE A 7 9.13 -0.70 -7.53
CA ILE A 7 7.97 -0.91 -8.39
C ILE A 7 8.48 -1.62 -9.64
N GLN A 8 8.00 -2.84 -9.89
CA GLN A 8 8.38 -3.62 -11.06
C GLN A 8 7.13 -4.21 -11.71
N ASP A 9 6.80 -3.70 -12.89
CA ASP A 9 5.58 -4.05 -13.62
C ASP A 9 4.33 -3.86 -12.74
N ASN A 10 3.58 -4.93 -12.46
CA ASN A 10 2.41 -4.89 -11.57
C ASN A 10 2.75 -5.16 -10.09
N ILE A 11 4.03 -5.25 -9.71
CA ILE A 11 4.47 -5.56 -8.35
C ILE A 11 4.93 -4.27 -7.64
N ILE A 12 4.38 -4.03 -6.45
CA ILE A 12 4.84 -2.97 -5.55
C ILE A 12 5.42 -3.57 -4.26
N TYR A 13 6.62 -3.09 -3.89
CA TYR A 13 7.28 -3.42 -2.63
C TYR A 13 7.34 -2.19 -1.73
N THR A 14 6.73 -2.33 -0.55
CA THR A 14 6.74 -1.29 0.48
C THR A 14 7.30 -1.85 1.78
N GLN A 15 8.05 -1.03 2.51
CA GLN A 15 8.54 -1.35 3.83
C GLN A 15 7.99 -0.33 4.84
N ALA A 16 7.36 -0.83 5.88
CA ALA A 16 6.83 -0.06 6.99
C ALA A 16 7.71 -0.26 8.22
N THR A 17 8.14 0.86 8.82
CA THR A 17 8.89 0.89 10.08
C THR A 17 8.26 1.81 11.11
N GLY A 18 8.25 1.39 12.37
CA GLY A 18 7.62 2.13 13.47
C GLY A 18 6.11 2.33 13.25
N THR A 19 5.63 3.55 13.47
CA THR A 19 4.21 3.90 13.30
C THR A 19 3.97 4.52 11.93
N LEU A 20 2.96 4.01 11.21
CA LEU A 20 2.49 4.60 9.95
C LEU A 20 1.60 5.81 10.22
N THR A 21 1.95 6.94 9.61
CA THR A 21 1.25 8.21 9.76
C THR A 21 0.41 8.53 8.52
N LYS A 22 -0.40 9.60 8.61
CA LYS A 22 -1.23 10.09 7.49
C LYS A 22 -0.40 10.37 6.24
N GLU A 23 0.78 10.95 6.42
CA GLU A 23 1.69 11.33 5.34
C GLU A 23 2.22 10.12 4.58
N ASP A 24 2.45 9.00 5.29
CA ASP A 24 2.87 7.75 4.67
C ASP A 24 1.77 7.24 3.70
N TYR A 25 0.51 7.28 4.12
CA TYR A 25 -0.63 6.89 3.28
C TYR A 25 -0.87 7.83 2.10
N GLU A 26 -0.74 9.14 2.30
CA GLU A 26 -0.89 10.14 1.23
C GLU A 26 0.16 9.96 0.12
N LYS A 27 1.35 9.44 0.45
CA LYS A 27 2.39 9.10 -0.54
C LYS A 27 2.08 7.80 -1.29
N LEU A 28 1.52 6.80 -0.61
CA LEU A 28 1.23 5.49 -1.20
C LEU A 28 0.02 5.52 -2.14
N LEU A 29 -1.03 6.25 -1.77
CA LEU A 29 -2.29 6.28 -2.50
C LEU A 29 -2.14 6.61 -4.00
N PRO A 30 -1.43 7.69 -4.42
CA PRO A 30 -1.27 7.99 -5.84
C PRO A 30 -0.48 6.91 -6.59
N VAL A 31 0.47 6.25 -5.93
CA VAL A 31 1.26 5.17 -6.54
C VAL A 31 0.40 3.94 -6.80
N LEU A 32 -0.45 3.56 -5.85
CA LEU A 32 -1.40 2.46 -6.03
C LEU A 32 -2.40 2.79 -7.14
N LYS A 33 -2.95 4.02 -7.18
CA LYS A 33 -3.87 4.45 -8.24
C LYS A 33 -3.24 4.37 -9.63
N LEU A 34 -2.01 4.85 -9.79
CA LEU A 34 -1.27 4.76 -11.07
C LEU A 34 -1.02 3.31 -11.50
N LEU A 35 -0.73 2.42 -10.56
CA LEU A 35 -0.53 1.00 -10.88
C LEU A 35 -1.83 0.31 -11.29
N LEU A 36 -2.94 0.65 -10.63
CA LEU A 36 -4.27 0.14 -10.96
C LEU A 36 -4.81 0.66 -12.29
N GLU A 37 -4.49 1.91 -12.65
CA GLU A 37 -4.81 2.46 -13.98
C GLU A 37 -4.05 1.73 -15.11
N LYS A 38 -2.83 1.28 -14.82
CA LYS A 38 -1.95 0.65 -15.80
C LYS A 38 -2.11 -0.88 -15.87
N HIS A 39 -2.48 -1.50 -14.75
CA HIS A 39 -2.58 -2.94 -14.59
C HIS A 39 -3.93 -3.31 -13.97
N GLU A 40 -4.67 -4.23 -14.60
CA GLU A 40 -5.95 -4.73 -14.09
C GLU A 40 -5.80 -5.41 -12.72
N LYS A 41 -4.62 -5.98 -12.44
CA LYS A 41 -4.28 -6.55 -11.14
C LYS A 41 -2.87 -6.22 -10.71
N ILE A 42 -2.70 -5.91 -9.43
CA ILE A 42 -1.41 -5.60 -8.81
C ILE A 42 -1.06 -6.59 -7.70
N ARG A 43 0.24 -6.78 -7.48
CA ARG A 43 0.80 -7.64 -6.44
C ARG A 43 1.53 -6.77 -5.43
N TRP A 44 1.19 -6.91 -4.16
CA TRP A 44 1.75 -6.08 -3.10
C TRP A 44 2.57 -6.93 -2.13
N LEU A 45 3.86 -6.64 -2.04
CA LEU A 45 4.73 -7.12 -0.97
C LEU A 45 4.89 -6.01 0.08
N PHE A 46 4.37 -6.24 1.27
CA PHE A 46 4.35 -5.29 2.38
C PHE A 46 5.22 -5.81 3.51
N SER A 47 6.47 -5.36 3.60
CA SER A 47 7.39 -5.75 4.67
C SER A 47 7.19 -4.88 5.91
N MET A 48 7.03 -5.50 7.07
CA MET A 48 6.95 -4.82 8.36
C MET A 48 8.21 -5.10 9.17
N GLU A 49 8.95 -4.06 9.54
CA GLU A 49 10.15 -4.16 10.38
C GLU A 49 10.02 -3.16 11.54
N ASP A 50 10.10 -3.63 12.78
CA ASP A 50 9.84 -2.81 13.99
C ASP A 50 8.51 -2.03 13.92
N PHE A 51 7.49 -2.64 13.31
CA PHE A 51 6.19 -2.02 13.11
C PHE A 51 5.40 -1.97 14.43
N THR A 52 5.03 -0.76 14.85
CA THR A 52 4.32 -0.50 16.12
C THR A 52 2.84 -0.22 15.93
N GLY A 53 2.39 0.15 14.72
CA GLY A 53 0.98 0.37 14.43
C GLY A 53 0.70 1.46 13.39
N TRP A 54 -0.57 1.80 13.24
CA TRP A 54 -1.06 2.86 12.36
C TRP A 54 -1.88 3.88 13.16
N GLU A 55 -1.55 5.17 13.04
CA GLU A 55 -2.29 6.24 13.74
C GLU A 55 -3.63 6.63 13.08
N PRO A 56 -3.74 6.68 11.73
CA PRO A 56 -4.99 7.07 11.09
C PRO A 56 -5.80 5.87 10.57
N VAL A 57 -6.65 5.31 11.45
CA VAL A 57 -7.59 4.22 11.11
C VAL A 57 -8.54 4.59 9.96
N ALA A 58 -8.94 5.86 9.87
CA ALA A 58 -9.83 6.34 8.80
C ALA A 58 -9.19 6.23 7.42
N LEU A 59 -7.95 6.69 7.25
CA LEU A 59 -7.24 6.60 5.97
C LEU A 59 -6.97 5.15 5.55
N TRP A 60 -6.67 4.28 6.52
CA TRP A 60 -6.53 2.86 6.23
C TRP A 60 -7.85 2.25 5.74
N LYS A 61 -8.97 2.59 6.38
CA LYS A 61 -10.29 2.17 5.94
C LYS A 61 -10.61 2.73 4.55
N ASP A 62 -10.45 4.03 4.34
CA ASP A 62 -10.72 4.68 3.06
C ASP A 62 -9.86 4.08 1.95
N LEU A 63 -8.58 3.79 2.21
CA LEU A 63 -7.70 3.09 1.29
C LEU A 63 -8.22 1.69 0.97
N GLN A 64 -8.61 0.89 1.98
CA GLN A 64 -9.25 -0.40 1.76
C GLN A 64 -10.56 -0.29 0.97
N PHE A 65 -11.32 0.80 1.12
CA PHE A 65 -12.58 1.05 0.42
C PHE A 65 -12.38 1.58 -1.03
N ASP A 66 -11.35 2.36 -1.29
CA ASP A 66 -10.95 2.75 -2.65
C ASP A 66 -10.40 1.53 -3.40
N ILE A 67 -9.65 0.68 -2.69
CA ILE A 67 -9.11 -0.60 -3.17
C ILE A 67 -10.16 -1.72 -3.15
N LYS A 68 -11.39 -1.47 -2.68
CA LYS A 68 -12.38 -2.54 -2.41
C LYS A 68 -12.88 -3.30 -3.63
N HIS A 69 -12.37 -3.00 -4.81
CA HIS A 69 -12.22 -4.03 -5.81
C HIS A 69 -11.11 -4.97 -5.32
N VAL A 70 -11.42 -5.86 -4.38
CA VAL A 70 -10.50 -6.92 -3.91
C VAL A 70 -10.00 -7.79 -5.08
N ASN A 71 -10.66 -7.69 -6.24
CA ASN A 71 -10.25 -8.24 -7.53
C ASN A 71 -9.01 -7.59 -8.15
N ASP A 72 -8.68 -6.35 -7.76
CA ASP A 72 -7.57 -5.56 -8.28
C ASP A 72 -6.24 -5.96 -7.64
N PHE A 73 -6.27 -6.65 -6.50
CA PHE A 73 -5.08 -7.22 -5.88
C PHE A 73 -5.00 -8.70 -6.23
N GLU A 74 -4.05 -9.05 -7.09
CA GLU A 74 -3.80 -10.44 -7.45
C GLU A 74 -3.26 -11.23 -6.26
N LYS A 75 -2.40 -10.61 -5.46
CA LYS A 75 -1.76 -11.21 -4.29
C LYS A 75 -1.23 -10.14 -3.35
N ILE A 76 -1.41 -10.37 -2.05
CA ILE A 76 -0.79 -9.56 -0.99
C ILE A 76 0.06 -10.49 -0.14
N ALA A 77 1.34 -10.16 0.03
CA ALA A 77 2.24 -10.82 0.96
C ALA A 77 2.66 -9.80 2.02
N MET A 78 2.62 -10.22 3.29
CA MET A 78 2.94 -9.42 4.47
C MET A 78 3.97 -10.14 5.32
#